data_AF-A0A6J8ECZ2-F1
#
_entry.id   AF-A0A6J8ECZ2-F1
#
_cell.length_a   1.000
_cell.length_b   1.000
_cell.length_c   1.000
_cell.angle_alpha   90.00
_cell.angle_beta   90.00
_cell.angle_gamma   90.00
#
_symmetry.space_group_name_H-M   'P 1'
#
loop_
_entity.id
_entity.type
_entity.pdbx_description
1 polymer ?
#
loop_
_entity_poly.entity_id
_entity_poly.type
_entity_poly.pdbx_seq_one_letter_code
_entity_poly.pdbx_strand_id
1 'polypeptide(L)'
;MRRVEGTKNINKAIALHLPGKTNKQISDKRKNLTAVCKSKQAKVKEPKVTAAHKPTKPKTWKQLTPQALVNEYTAEVCDKGAEETVGESAKILRSVLSSADPGAIQFELLRFIIDKCKKPEKDSDVPPKMPPDDQPKSRRQQKKPDEFRRVQSLFDRNRKQLAAEILDRKAEAAKCNIDPKVVADTYQARFGGESQKVDLSKYPLPKPANNQLLLKPFTRVQVTKAVKRAKRDSAAGPDGIALDDLKSIDKSNAMFTNIYNVWLFTRQVPNTIKENRSILLPKGTEGLDDINNWRPLTISSVMLRLYTNLLASRVLCATPMNPRQRGFISAPGCSENSMLIQREMKHCKKFRKDISVVLLDLAKAFDTVSHYHLRAGLERFGVDDWFIENVVDLYTDASTKFHLESGITEDIPMTRGIKQGDPLSPQLFNIAMDPLLETLSRKERLQMGQQWLAIRIPLLR
;
A
#
# COMPACT_ATOMS: atom_id res chain seq x y z
N MET A 1 5.74 -37.41 -14.04
CA MET A 1 6.07 -36.49 -15.14
C MET A 1 4.79 -35.87 -15.71
N ARG A 2 4.51 -34.60 -15.42
CA ARG A 2 3.66 -33.70 -16.24
C ARG A 2 4.27 -32.32 -16.12
N ARG A 3 4.91 -31.85 -17.19
CA ARG A 3 5.49 -30.52 -17.31
C ARG A 3 4.35 -29.51 -17.37
N VAL A 4 4.46 -28.47 -16.54
CA VAL A 4 3.77 -27.18 -16.56
C VAL A 4 3.08 -26.90 -17.91
N GLU A 5 1.75 -27.05 -17.93
CA GLU A 5 0.87 -26.77 -19.09
C GLU A 5 0.76 -25.25 -19.38
N GLY A 6 1.20 -24.37 -18.45
CA GLY A 6 1.04 -22.92 -18.56
C GLY A 6 1.88 -22.24 -19.64
N THR A 7 3.07 -22.76 -19.96
CA THR A 7 3.91 -22.20 -21.04
C THR A 7 3.46 -22.63 -22.43
N LYS A 8 2.70 -23.73 -22.54
CA LYS A 8 2.11 -24.14 -23.82
C LYS A 8 0.95 -23.22 -24.22
N ASN A 9 0.19 -22.66 -23.28
CA ASN A 9 -0.95 -21.80 -23.59
C ASN A 9 -0.57 -20.42 -24.12
N ILE A 10 0.52 -19.80 -23.66
CA ILE A 10 0.98 -18.51 -24.21
C ILE A 10 1.45 -18.66 -25.66
N ASN A 11 2.23 -19.70 -25.97
CA ASN A 11 2.69 -19.92 -27.35
C ASN A 11 1.54 -20.34 -28.28
N LYS A 12 0.52 -21.06 -27.77
CA LYS A 12 -0.69 -21.42 -28.53
C LYS A 12 -1.58 -20.19 -28.76
N ALA A 13 -1.68 -19.27 -27.79
CA ALA A 13 -2.38 -17.99 -27.91
C ALA A 13 -1.66 -17.02 -28.87
N ILE A 14 -0.33 -16.97 -28.83
CA ILE A 14 0.51 -16.20 -29.76
C ILE A 14 0.38 -16.76 -31.19
N ALA A 15 0.36 -18.09 -31.35
CA ALA A 15 0.17 -18.75 -32.64
C ALA A 15 -1.25 -18.57 -33.21
N LEU A 16 -2.28 -18.52 -32.35
CA LEU A 16 -3.67 -18.23 -32.77
C LEU A 16 -3.86 -16.80 -33.29
N HIS A 17 -2.95 -15.88 -32.96
CA HIS A 17 -3.02 -14.47 -33.37
C HIS A 17 -1.99 -14.09 -34.45
N LEU A 18 -1.14 -15.03 -34.87
CA LEU A 18 -0.09 -14.81 -35.86
C LEU A 18 0.01 -15.98 -36.85
N PRO A 19 -0.73 -15.97 -37.98
CA PRO A 19 -0.47 -16.93 -39.04
C PRO A 19 0.86 -16.55 -39.72
N GLY A 20 1.83 -17.48 -39.73
CA GLY A 20 2.96 -17.43 -40.68
C GLY A 20 4.40 -17.40 -40.15
N LYS A 21 4.69 -17.69 -38.87
CA LYS A 21 6.09 -17.86 -38.42
C LYS A 21 6.33 -19.20 -37.74
N THR A 22 7.39 -19.90 -38.16
CA THR A 22 7.74 -21.23 -37.65
C THR A 22 8.51 -21.16 -36.34
N ASN A 23 8.30 -22.15 -35.46
CA ASN A 23 8.94 -22.24 -34.13
C ASN A 23 10.48 -22.15 -34.16
N LYS A 24 11.11 -22.47 -35.29
CA LYS A 24 12.56 -22.37 -35.52
C LYS A 24 13.04 -20.91 -35.50
N GLN A 25 12.30 -20.00 -36.14
CA GLN A 25 12.64 -18.57 -36.22
C GLN A 25 12.57 -17.86 -34.85
N ILE A 26 11.72 -18.35 -33.94
CA ILE A 26 11.56 -17.81 -32.58
C ILE A 26 12.71 -18.30 -31.66
N SER A 27 13.21 -19.52 -31.88
CA SER A 27 14.32 -20.11 -31.11
C SER A 27 15.67 -19.44 -31.39
N ASP A 28 15.96 -19.11 -32.65
CA ASP A 28 17.27 -18.61 -33.05
C ASP A 28 17.53 -17.16 -32.57
N LYS A 29 16.49 -16.33 -32.49
CA LYS A 29 16.59 -14.97 -31.89
C LYS A 29 16.94 -15.00 -30.39
N ARG A 30 16.59 -16.07 -29.67
CA ARG A 30 16.83 -16.20 -28.22
C ARG A 30 18.29 -16.56 -27.88
N LYS A 31 18.98 -17.29 -28.75
CA LYS A 31 20.40 -17.63 -28.57
C LYS A 31 21.30 -16.40 -28.67
N ASN A 32 21.01 -15.48 -29.60
CA ASN A 32 21.79 -14.25 -29.77
C ASN A 32 21.68 -13.27 -28.59
N LEU A 33 20.51 -13.18 -27.94
CA LEU A 33 20.31 -12.32 -26.75
C LEU A 33 21.02 -12.84 -25.49
N THR A 34 21.20 -14.16 -25.38
CA THR A 34 21.83 -14.79 -24.20
C THR A 34 23.36 -14.66 -24.23
N ALA A 35 23.96 -14.57 -25.42
CA ALA A 35 25.40 -14.39 -25.60
C ALA A 35 25.89 -12.99 -25.17
N VAL A 36 25.08 -11.95 -25.40
CA VAL A 36 25.42 -10.56 -25.05
C VAL A 36 25.40 -10.30 -23.54
N CYS A 37 24.67 -11.11 -22.76
CA CYS A 37 24.56 -10.94 -21.31
C CYS A 37 25.74 -11.55 -20.52
N LYS A 38 26.44 -12.55 -21.09
CA LYS A 38 27.53 -13.27 -20.41
C LYS A 38 28.87 -12.52 -20.43
N SER A 39 29.06 -11.51 -21.28
CA SER A 39 30.32 -10.75 -21.37
C SER A 39 30.45 -9.59 -20.38
N LYS A 40 29.39 -9.26 -19.60
CA LYS A 40 29.37 -8.12 -18.66
C LYS A 40 29.51 -8.48 -17.17
N GLN A 41 29.80 -9.74 -16.82
CA GLN A 41 29.85 -10.22 -15.42
C GLN A 41 31.25 -10.60 -14.88
N ALA A 42 32.33 -10.02 -15.40
CA ALA A 42 33.67 -10.27 -14.85
C ALA A 42 34.27 -9.01 -14.20
N LYS A 43 34.70 -9.18 -12.93
CA LYS A 43 35.53 -8.33 -12.05
C LYS A 43 34.81 -7.32 -11.14
N VAL A 44 34.55 -7.74 -9.89
CA VAL A 44 34.71 -6.91 -8.69
C VAL A 44 35.37 -7.78 -7.61
N LYS A 45 36.53 -7.33 -7.09
CA LYS A 45 37.28 -7.97 -5.98
C LYS A 45 36.69 -7.53 -4.64
N GLU A 46 36.53 -8.46 -3.71
CA GLU A 46 36.15 -8.19 -2.31
C GLU A 46 37.31 -7.57 -1.51
N PRO A 47 37.06 -6.58 -0.63
CA PRO A 47 38.04 -6.16 0.36
C PRO A 47 37.92 -6.96 1.66
N LYS A 48 39.08 -7.26 2.25
CA LYS A 48 39.30 -7.96 3.52
C LYS A 48 38.72 -7.18 4.71
N VAL A 49 38.04 -7.88 5.61
CA VAL A 49 37.56 -7.37 6.90
C VAL A 49 38.64 -7.56 7.95
N THR A 50 39.10 -6.47 8.57
CA THR A 50 39.90 -6.49 9.81
C THR A 50 39.01 -6.23 11.03
N ALA A 51 39.48 -6.73 12.18
CA ALA A 51 38.69 -7.02 13.37
C ALA A 51 38.42 -5.83 14.33
N ALA A 52 37.36 -6.03 15.12
CA ALA A 52 37.11 -5.52 16.48
C ALA A 52 36.72 -4.04 16.69
N HIS A 53 35.41 -3.83 16.85
CA HIS A 53 34.86 -2.93 17.87
C HIS A 53 33.67 -3.62 18.55
N LYS A 54 33.78 -3.87 19.86
CA LYS A 54 32.68 -4.38 20.68
C LYS A 54 31.52 -3.38 20.65
N PRO A 55 30.28 -3.77 20.31
CA PRO A 55 29.14 -2.87 20.46
C PRO A 55 28.84 -2.71 21.95
N THR A 56 29.10 -1.53 22.48
CA THR A 56 28.54 -1.09 23.75
C THR A 56 27.01 -1.14 23.64
N LYS A 57 26.37 -1.81 24.61
CA LYS A 57 24.91 -1.94 24.68
C LYS A 57 24.28 -0.53 24.64
N PRO A 58 23.34 -0.23 23.72
CA PRO A 58 22.64 1.05 23.77
C PRO A 58 21.80 1.10 25.04
N LYS A 59 21.84 2.25 25.72
CA LYS A 59 21.03 2.54 26.90
C LYS A 59 19.58 2.20 26.59
N THR A 60 18.95 1.41 27.46
CA THR A 60 17.52 1.15 27.44
C THR A 60 16.79 2.49 27.43
N TRP A 61 15.98 2.72 26.40
CA TRP A 61 15.17 3.92 26.22
C TRP A 61 14.10 3.97 27.32
N LYS A 62 14.50 4.45 28.50
CA LYS A 62 13.56 4.90 29.52
C LYS A 62 12.87 6.15 28.98
N GLN A 63 11.55 6.06 28.79
CA GLN A 63 10.56 7.14 28.91
C GLN A 63 11.09 8.57 28.63
N LEU A 64 11.62 8.82 27.44
CA LEU A 64 11.85 10.20 27.00
C LEU A 64 10.48 10.78 26.63
N THR A 65 10.13 11.90 27.23
CA THR A 65 8.94 12.64 26.83
C THR A 65 9.08 13.05 25.35
N PRO A 66 7.97 13.19 24.61
CA PRO A 66 7.99 13.65 23.22
C PRO A 66 8.83 14.92 23.08
N GLN A 67 8.70 15.83 24.04
CA GLN A 67 9.48 17.05 24.14
C GLN A 67 11.00 16.78 24.14
N ALA A 68 11.49 15.76 24.84
CA ALA A 68 12.91 15.42 24.86
C ALA A 68 13.38 14.84 23.51
N LEU A 69 12.56 13.99 22.87
CA LEU A 69 12.86 13.46 21.53
C LEU A 69 12.87 14.56 20.47
N VAL A 70 11.94 15.52 20.57
CA VAL A 70 11.90 16.63 19.62
C VAL A 70 12.97 17.68 19.95
N ASN A 71 13.35 17.89 21.20
CA ASN A 71 14.48 18.75 21.55
C ASN A 71 15.80 18.17 21.01
N GLU A 72 16.01 16.85 21.13
CA GLU A 72 17.17 16.17 20.54
C GLU A 72 17.17 16.27 19.01
N TYR A 73 16.01 16.05 18.36
CA TYR A 73 15.87 16.21 16.92
C TYR A 73 16.05 17.67 16.46
N THR A 74 15.50 18.63 17.19
CA THR A 74 15.58 20.06 16.88
C THR A 74 17.01 20.55 17.05
N ALA A 75 17.73 20.11 18.09
CA ALA A 75 19.16 20.38 18.24
C ALA A 75 19.96 19.81 17.05
N GLU A 76 19.71 18.56 16.66
CA GLU A 76 20.42 17.94 15.54
C GLU A 76 20.14 18.61 14.19
N VAL A 77 18.91 19.09 13.96
CA VAL A 77 18.51 19.79 12.73
C VAL A 77 19.03 21.24 12.71
N CYS A 78 19.04 21.93 13.85
CA CYS A 78 19.49 23.32 13.93
C CYS A 78 21.01 23.45 13.90
N ASP A 79 21.75 22.45 14.37
CA ASP A 79 23.22 22.44 14.32
C ASP A 79 23.79 22.15 12.92
N LYS A 80 22.96 21.75 11.93
CA LYS A 80 23.41 21.24 10.62
C LYS A 80 22.93 21.99 9.37
N GLY A 81 22.24 23.14 9.43
CA GLY A 81 21.60 23.68 8.22
C GLY A 81 21.46 25.20 8.08
N ALA A 82 22.18 25.75 7.08
CA ALA A 82 22.17 27.14 6.61
C ALA A 82 21.21 27.40 5.41
N GLU A 83 20.03 26.77 5.36
CA GLU A 83 19.02 27.00 4.30
C GLU A 83 17.76 27.70 4.85
N GLU A 84 17.28 28.74 4.16
CA GLU A 84 16.18 29.63 4.59
C GLU A 84 14.85 28.88 4.87
N THR A 85 14.51 27.88 4.04
CA THR A 85 13.31 27.03 4.19
C THR A 85 13.40 26.05 5.37
N VAL A 86 14.62 25.66 5.74
CA VAL A 86 14.88 24.84 6.94
C VAL A 86 14.73 25.70 8.20
N GLY A 87 15.16 26.96 8.14
CA GLY A 87 15.00 27.92 9.23
C GLY A 87 13.55 28.22 9.58
N GLU A 88 12.69 28.43 8.58
CA GLU A 88 11.26 28.73 8.80
C GLU A 88 10.49 27.50 9.32
N SER A 89 10.73 26.32 8.76
CA SER A 89 10.12 25.08 9.25
C SER A 89 10.64 24.64 10.63
N ALA A 90 11.90 24.92 10.96
CA ALA A 90 12.44 24.70 12.31
C ALA A 90 11.88 25.69 13.34
N LYS A 91 11.63 26.96 12.96
CA LYS A 91 10.93 27.94 13.81
C LYS A 91 9.49 27.49 14.09
N ILE A 92 8.78 27.03 13.07
CA ILE A 92 7.43 26.49 13.22
C ILE A 92 7.45 25.25 14.13
N LEU A 93 8.37 24.30 13.90
CA LEU A 93 8.58 23.15 14.79
C LEU A 93 8.75 23.58 16.26
N ARG A 94 9.66 24.52 16.55
CA ARG A 94 9.86 25.03 17.91
C ARG A 94 8.58 25.63 18.49
N SER A 95 7.84 26.42 17.71
CA SER A 95 6.56 27.01 18.11
C SER A 95 5.49 25.95 18.40
N VAL A 96 5.41 24.88 17.59
CA VAL A 96 4.48 23.76 17.79
C VAL A 96 4.74 23.09 19.13
N LEU A 97 6.02 22.88 19.45
CA LEU A 97 6.45 22.11 20.62
C LEU A 97 6.46 22.93 21.90
N SER A 98 6.60 24.25 21.82
CA SER A 98 6.58 25.15 22.97
C SER A 98 5.17 25.58 23.39
N SER A 99 4.14 25.23 22.61
CA SER A 99 2.76 25.64 22.86
C SER A 99 1.98 24.63 23.70
N ALA A 100 1.04 25.14 24.48
CA ALA A 100 0.12 24.34 25.28
C ALA A 100 -1.01 23.70 24.45
N ASP A 101 -1.28 24.18 23.23
CA ASP A 101 -2.31 23.64 22.32
C ASP A 101 -1.70 23.17 20.98
N PRO A 102 -1.37 21.87 20.85
CA PRO A 102 -0.86 21.29 19.62
C PRO A 102 -1.82 21.37 18.43
N GLY A 103 -3.15 21.42 18.67
CA GLY A 103 -4.17 21.38 17.62
C GLY A 103 -4.22 22.67 16.79
N ALA A 104 -4.15 23.83 17.45
CA ALA A 104 -4.15 25.14 16.79
C ALA A 104 -2.97 25.30 15.80
N ILE A 105 -1.82 24.72 16.11
CA ILE A 105 -0.60 24.92 15.32
C ILE A 105 -0.54 23.94 14.14
N GLN A 106 -1.18 22.78 14.26
CA GLN A 106 -1.41 21.92 13.10
C GLN A 106 -2.28 22.61 12.05
N PHE A 107 -3.26 23.41 12.48
CA PHE A 107 -4.08 24.23 11.59
C PHE A 107 -3.25 25.33 10.91
N GLU A 108 -2.35 26.01 11.63
CA GLU A 108 -1.44 27.00 11.04
C GLU A 108 -0.42 26.38 10.07
N LEU A 109 0.16 25.24 10.43
CA LEU A 109 1.11 24.51 9.58
C LEU A 109 0.44 23.97 8.32
N LEU A 110 -0.81 23.50 8.43
CA LEU A 110 -1.62 23.15 7.28
C LEU A 110 -2.00 24.39 6.46
N ARG A 111 -2.42 25.48 7.08
CA ARG A 111 -2.75 26.74 6.39
C ARG A 111 -1.53 27.24 5.61
N PHE A 112 -0.34 27.20 6.20
CA PHE A 112 0.91 27.51 5.52
C PHE A 112 1.14 26.61 4.30
N ILE A 113 0.92 25.29 4.42
CA ILE A 113 1.02 24.37 3.28
C ILE A 113 -0.01 24.70 2.21
N ILE A 114 -1.28 24.86 2.57
CA ILE A 114 -2.38 25.14 1.64
C ILE A 114 -2.13 26.48 0.94
N ASP A 115 -1.69 27.50 1.66
CA ASP A 115 -1.36 28.83 1.11
C ASP A 115 -0.19 28.77 0.12
N LYS A 116 0.84 27.97 0.41
CA LYS A 116 1.94 27.68 -0.54
C LYS A 116 1.52 26.77 -1.70
N CYS A 117 0.46 25.98 -1.53
CA CYS A 117 -0.12 25.11 -2.57
C CYS A 117 -1.12 25.82 -3.50
N LYS A 118 -1.65 26.99 -3.11
CA LYS A 118 -2.57 27.76 -3.95
C LYS A 118 -1.83 28.21 -5.20
N LYS A 119 -2.20 27.62 -6.34
CA LYS A 119 -1.85 28.16 -7.66
C LYS A 119 -2.59 29.50 -7.81
N PRO A 120 -1.98 30.52 -8.46
CA PRO A 120 -2.75 31.70 -8.87
C PRO A 120 -3.94 31.22 -9.71
N GLU A 121 -5.13 31.75 -9.42
CA GLU A 121 -6.33 31.50 -10.21
C GLU A 121 -5.99 31.73 -11.69
N LYS A 122 -6.12 30.68 -12.50
CA LYS A 122 -6.12 30.85 -13.95
C LYS A 122 -7.56 31.17 -14.32
N ASP A 123 -7.79 32.41 -14.79
CA ASP A 123 -9.00 32.80 -15.50
C ASP A 123 -9.30 31.74 -16.57
N SER A 124 -10.39 31.03 -16.36
CA SER A 124 -10.87 29.98 -17.24
C SER A 124 -11.80 30.58 -18.29
N ASP A 125 -11.24 31.27 -19.28
CA ASP A 125 -11.99 31.69 -20.47
C ASP A 125 -11.12 31.59 -21.74
N VAL A 126 -10.72 30.36 -22.10
CA VAL A 126 -10.34 30.04 -23.49
C VAL A 126 -10.76 28.61 -23.82
N PRO A 127 -11.66 28.39 -24.81
CA PRO A 127 -12.00 27.05 -25.26
C PRO A 127 -10.81 26.39 -25.98
N PRO A 128 -10.58 25.08 -25.82
CA PRO A 128 -9.53 24.38 -26.55
C PRO A 128 -9.83 24.37 -28.06
N LYS A 129 -8.86 24.75 -28.88
CA LYS A 129 -8.89 24.63 -30.35
C LYS A 129 -9.08 23.16 -30.76
N MET A 130 -10.10 22.90 -31.56
CA MET A 130 -10.32 21.59 -32.19
C MET A 130 -9.21 21.26 -33.20
N PRO A 131 -8.74 20.00 -33.29
CA PRO A 131 -7.84 19.57 -34.35
C PRO A 131 -8.56 19.49 -35.71
N PRO A 132 -7.83 19.56 -36.84
CA PRO A 132 -8.43 19.49 -38.18
C PRO A 132 -9.03 18.11 -38.47
N ASP A 133 -10.15 18.17 -39.21
CA ASP A 133 -10.93 17.05 -39.71
C ASP A 133 -10.13 16.27 -40.79
N ASP A 134 -9.81 15.00 -40.52
CA ASP A 134 -9.15 14.10 -41.46
C ASP A 134 -10.15 13.03 -41.93
N GLN A 135 -10.51 13.11 -43.21
CA GLN A 135 -11.47 12.21 -43.86
C GLN A 135 -11.01 10.75 -43.90
N PRO A 136 -11.94 9.77 -43.86
CA PRO A 136 -11.60 8.36 -43.67
C PRO A 136 -11.10 7.69 -44.95
N LYS A 137 -9.83 7.26 -44.97
CA LYS A 137 -9.32 6.27 -45.94
C LYS A 137 -9.67 4.83 -45.49
N SER A 138 -9.89 3.97 -46.47
CA SER A 138 -10.65 2.71 -46.37
C SER A 138 -10.22 1.76 -45.23
N ARG A 139 -11.11 1.64 -44.23
CA ARG A 139 -11.04 0.69 -43.12
C ARG A 139 -11.40 -0.73 -43.59
N ARG A 140 -10.46 -1.56 -44.06
CA ARG A 140 -10.62 -3.02 -43.83
C ARG A 140 -9.41 -3.95 -43.95
N GLN A 141 -8.22 -3.51 -44.35
CA GLN A 141 -7.08 -4.46 -44.49
C GLN A 141 -5.78 -4.09 -43.73
N GLN A 142 -5.74 -2.96 -43.00
CA GLN A 142 -4.55 -2.51 -42.25
C GLN A 142 -4.60 -2.69 -40.72
N LYS A 143 -5.70 -3.17 -40.12
CA LYS A 143 -5.83 -3.25 -38.65
C LYS A 143 -4.84 -4.22 -37.97
N LYS A 144 -4.42 -5.30 -38.66
CA LYS A 144 -3.61 -6.37 -38.05
C LYS A 144 -2.12 -6.02 -37.85
N PRO A 145 -1.40 -5.39 -38.81
CA PRO A 145 0.00 -5.02 -38.61
C PRO A 145 0.23 -3.89 -37.60
N ASP A 146 -0.69 -2.93 -37.54
CA ASP A 146 -0.54 -1.74 -36.69
C ASP A 146 -0.94 -2.02 -35.23
N GLU A 147 -1.98 -2.84 -35.00
CA GLU A 147 -2.27 -3.33 -33.64
C GLU A 147 -1.14 -4.22 -33.13
N PHE A 148 -0.57 -5.08 -33.99
CA PHE A 148 0.59 -5.89 -33.64
C PHE A 148 1.82 -5.02 -33.31
N ARG A 149 2.13 -4.01 -34.15
CA ARG A 149 3.23 -3.06 -33.88
C ARG A 149 2.99 -2.26 -32.61
N ARG A 150 1.74 -1.81 -32.37
CA ARG A 150 1.35 -1.11 -31.15
C ARG A 150 1.56 -2.00 -29.93
N VAL A 151 1.02 -3.21 -29.92
CA VAL A 151 1.15 -4.18 -28.83
C VAL A 151 2.61 -4.54 -28.58
N GLN A 152 3.40 -4.80 -29.62
CA GLN A 152 4.82 -5.10 -29.48
C GLN A 152 5.60 -3.88 -28.93
N SER A 153 5.29 -2.68 -29.42
CA SER A 153 5.88 -1.44 -28.91
C SER A 153 5.50 -1.19 -27.44
N LEU A 154 4.25 -1.43 -27.06
CA LEU A 154 3.78 -1.35 -25.68
C LEU A 154 4.42 -2.44 -24.79
N PHE A 155 4.62 -3.65 -25.31
CA PHE A 155 5.33 -4.71 -24.59
C PHE A 155 6.79 -4.31 -24.31
N ASP A 156 7.46 -3.67 -25.27
CA ASP A 156 8.86 -3.28 -25.09
C ASP A 156 9.02 -2.03 -24.23
N ARG A 157 8.08 -1.07 -24.33
CA ARG A 157 8.10 0.19 -23.58
C ARG A 157 7.51 0.07 -22.17
N ASN A 158 6.39 -0.62 -22.02
CA ASN A 158 5.63 -0.69 -20.77
C ASN A 158 4.80 -1.99 -20.68
N ARG A 159 5.47 -3.10 -20.36
CA ARG A 159 4.84 -4.43 -20.18
C ARG A 159 3.64 -4.43 -19.25
N LYS A 160 3.66 -3.56 -18.23
CA LYS A 160 2.60 -3.48 -17.22
C LYS A 160 1.33 -2.89 -17.81
N GLN A 161 1.44 -1.79 -18.56
CA GLN A 161 0.31 -1.18 -19.24
C GLN A 161 -0.28 -2.13 -20.29
N LEU A 162 0.56 -2.86 -21.03
CA LEU A 162 0.06 -3.85 -21.98
C LEU A 162 -0.67 -5.00 -21.27
N ALA A 163 -0.14 -5.49 -20.15
CA ALA A 163 -0.80 -6.54 -19.38
C ALA A 163 -2.18 -6.08 -18.90
N ALA A 164 -2.30 -4.83 -18.41
CA ALA A 164 -3.58 -4.23 -18.04
C ALA A 164 -4.51 -4.11 -19.27
N GLU A 165 -4.01 -3.62 -20.41
CA GLU A 165 -4.81 -3.54 -21.64
C GLU A 165 -5.31 -4.92 -22.14
N ILE A 166 -4.57 -5.99 -21.91
CA ILE A 166 -4.96 -7.34 -22.34
C ILE A 166 -5.92 -7.99 -21.35
N LEU A 167 -5.66 -7.83 -20.05
CA LEU A 167 -6.39 -8.49 -18.98
C LEU A 167 -7.66 -7.71 -18.58
N ASP A 168 -7.59 -6.38 -18.61
CA ASP A 168 -8.58 -5.47 -18.00
C ASP A 168 -9.39 -4.66 -19.02
N ARG A 169 -9.21 -4.90 -20.35
CA ARG A 169 -9.82 -4.16 -21.49
C ARG A 169 -11.35 -3.95 -21.41
N LYS A 170 -12.06 -4.66 -20.52
CA LYS A 170 -13.51 -4.52 -20.27
C LYS A 170 -13.87 -4.08 -18.85
N ALA A 171 -13.00 -4.26 -17.86
CA ALA A 171 -13.30 -3.98 -16.45
C ALA A 171 -12.95 -2.53 -16.07
N GLU A 172 -11.79 -2.00 -16.48
CA GLU A 172 -11.40 -0.63 -16.10
C GLU A 172 -12.25 0.48 -16.76
N ALA A 173 -12.97 0.16 -17.84
CA ALA A 173 -13.89 1.10 -18.50
C ALA A 173 -15.29 1.11 -17.89
N ALA A 174 -15.63 0.16 -17.01
CA ALA A 174 -16.99 0.07 -16.48
C ALA A 174 -17.16 1.09 -15.34
N LYS A 175 -17.97 2.12 -15.61
CA LYS A 175 -18.32 3.16 -14.66
C LYS A 175 -19.48 2.68 -13.79
N CYS A 176 -19.46 3.02 -12.50
CA CYS A 176 -20.56 2.71 -11.60
C CYS A 176 -21.72 3.70 -11.87
N ASN A 177 -22.87 3.17 -12.27
CA ASN A 177 -24.09 3.94 -12.54
C ASN A 177 -25.15 3.76 -11.44
N ILE A 178 -24.76 3.22 -10.29
CA ILE A 178 -25.65 3.08 -9.13
C ILE A 178 -25.92 4.49 -8.56
N ASP A 179 -27.13 4.71 -8.07
CA ASP A 179 -27.52 5.97 -7.42
C ASP A 179 -26.58 6.29 -6.24
N PRO A 180 -26.01 7.51 -6.17
CA PRO A 180 -25.17 7.93 -5.05
C PRO A 180 -25.82 7.70 -3.68
N LYS A 181 -27.15 7.82 -3.54
CA LYS A 181 -27.84 7.56 -2.27
C LYS A 181 -27.72 6.10 -1.84
N VAL A 182 -27.93 5.16 -2.76
CA VAL A 182 -27.80 3.72 -2.49
C VAL A 182 -26.35 3.38 -2.10
N VAL A 183 -25.38 4.03 -2.75
CA VAL A 183 -23.97 3.89 -2.39
C VAL A 183 -23.70 4.44 -0.99
N ALA A 184 -24.22 5.63 -0.68
CA ALA A 184 -24.09 6.27 0.62
C ALA A 184 -24.66 5.38 1.72
N ASP A 185 -25.93 4.96 1.63
CA ASP A 185 -26.59 4.11 2.61
C ASP A 185 -25.82 2.81 2.86
N THR A 186 -25.36 2.17 1.78
CA THR A 186 -24.62 0.92 1.86
C THR A 186 -23.28 1.09 2.57
N TYR A 187 -22.53 2.14 2.23
CA TYR A 187 -21.22 2.37 2.82
C TYR A 187 -21.27 3.05 4.19
N GLN A 188 -22.33 3.79 4.50
CA GLN A 188 -22.65 4.24 5.85
C GLN A 188 -22.88 3.03 6.77
N ALA A 189 -23.63 2.02 6.33
CA ALA A 189 -23.80 0.79 7.09
C ALA A 189 -22.49 -0.04 7.21
N ARG A 190 -21.64 -0.01 6.17
CA ARG A 190 -20.35 -0.74 6.19
C ARG A 190 -19.30 -0.06 7.04
N PHE A 191 -19.06 1.23 6.85
CA PHE A 191 -17.99 1.98 7.50
C PHE A 191 -18.42 2.65 8.80
N GLY A 192 -19.68 3.07 8.91
CA GLY A 192 -20.28 3.69 10.10
C GLY A 192 -20.81 2.69 11.14
N GLY A 193 -20.62 1.39 10.91
CA GLY A 193 -20.99 0.37 11.90
C GLY A 193 -20.11 0.44 13.16
N GLU A 194 -20.65 -0.05 14.28
CA GLU A 194 -19.92 -0.05 15.55
C GLU A 194 -18.61 -0.86 15.46
N SER A 195 -17.53 -0.26 15.93
CA SER A 195 -16.23 -0.89 16.03
C SER A 195 -16.24 -1.80 17.26
N GLN A 196 -16.26 -3.12 17.04
CA GLN A 196 -16.34 -4.07 18.15
C GLN A 196 -15.04 -4.14 18.94
N LYS A 197 -15.14 -4.09 20.28
CA LYS A 197 -14.01 -4.40 21.16
C LYS A 197 -13.75 -5.90 21.16
N VAL A 198 -12.49 -6.28 20.96
CA VAL A 198 -12.08 -7.68 20.93
C VAL A 198 -10.97 -7.89 21.94
N ASP A 199 -11.16 -8.85 22.83
CA ASP A 199 -10.09 -9.32 23.71
C ASP A 199 -9.23 -10.36 22.99
N LEU A 200 -7.97 -10.00 22.74
CA LEU A 200 -6.98 -10.86 22.11
C LEU A 200 -6.01 -11.53 23.09
N SER A 201 -6.18 -11.33 24.41
CA SER A 201 -5.30 -11.86 25.46
C SER A 201 -5.18 -13.39 25.46
N LYS A 202 -6.26 -14.08 25.05
CA LYS A 202 -6.32 -15.55 24.92
C LYS A 202 -5.46 -16.12 23.80
N TYR A 203 -5.01 -15.29 22.85
CA TYR A 203 -4.22 -15.75 21.72
C TYR A 203 -2.71 -15.70 22.03
N PRO A 204 -1.93 -16.67 21.51
CA PRO A 204 -0.48 -16.63 21.50
C PRO A 204 0.15 -15.25 21.27
N LEU A 205 1.05 -14.79 22.14
CA LEU A 205 1.81 -13.56 21.86
C LEU A 205 2.85 -13.80 20.75
N PRO A 206 2.97 -12.88 19.76
CA PRO A 206 4.02 -12.91 18.76
C PRO A 206 5.37 -12.48 19.37
N LYS A 207 6.42 -12.47 18.54
CA LYS A 207 7.70 -11.86 18.94
C LYS A 207 7.50 -10.34 19.09
N PRO A 208 8.10 -9.71 20.12
CA PRO A 208 7.90 -8.29 20.37
C PRO A 208 8.48 -7.42 19.26
N ALA A 209 7.85 -6.28 19.02
CA ALA A 209 8.26 -5.29 18.06
C ALA A 209 9.49 -4.50 18.53
N ASN A 210 10.24 -3.95 17.58
CA ASN A 210 11.34 -3.04 17.87
C ASN A 210 10.84 -1.58 17.95
N ASN A 211 10.46 -1.15 19.16
CA ASN A 211 9.96 0.21 19.41
C ASN A 211 10.98 1.31 19.08
N GLN A 212 12.28 1.03 19.15
CA GLN A 212 13.31 2.00 18.78
C GLN A 212 13.23 2.38 17.30
N LEU A 213 12.86 1.44 16.43
CA LEU A 213 12.67 1.71 15.00
C LEU A 213 11.34 2.44 14.73
N LEU A 214 10.31 2.18 15.53
CA LEU A 214 8.99 2.78 15.37
C LEU A 214 8.97 4.26 15.75
N LEU A 215 9.67 4.63 16.83
CA LEU A 215 9.64 5.98 17.41
C LEU A 215 10.75 6.93 16.93
N LYS A 216 11.74 6.43 16.18
CA LYS A 216 12.84 7.25 15.66
C LYS A 216 12.31 8.43 14.82
N PRO A 217 12.93 9.62 14.81
CA PRO A 217 12.59 10.65 13.83
C PRO A 217 12.82 10.17 12.38
N PHE A 218 11.95 10.60 11.46
CA PHE A 218 12.18 10.45 10.02
C PHE A 218 13.36 11.31 9.58
N THR A 219 14.21 10.74 8.73
CA THR A 219 15.30 11.49 8.09
C THR A 219 14.90 11.97 6.70
N ARG A 220 15.52 13.07 6.25
CA ARG A 220 15.34 13.59 4.89
C ARG A 220 15.61 12.55 3.81
N VAL A 221 16.57 11.65 4.05
CA VAL A 221 16.90 10.55 3.13
C VAL A 221 15.74 9.56 3.00
N GLN A 222 15.08 9.21 4.11
CA GLN A 222 13.90 8.33 4.11
C GLN A 222 12.74 8.98 3.34
N VAL A 223 12.45 10.26 3.62
CA VAL A 223 11.39 11.01 2.94
C VAL A 223 11.67 11.15 1.45
N THR A 224 12.88 11.55 1.08
CA THR A 224 13.30 11.65 -0.34
C THR A 224 13.15 10.30 -1.06
N LYS A 225 13.49 9.19 -0.39
CA LYS A 225 13.32 7.84 -0.95
C LYS A 225 11.85 7.47 -1.13
N ALA A 226 10.99 7.85 -0.18
CA ALA A 226 9.54 7.65 -0.29
C ALA A 226 8.96 8.45 -1.47
N VAL A 227 9.31 9.73 -1.59
CA VAL A 227 8.87 10.62 -2.69
C VAL A 227 9.34 10.12 -4.05
N LYS A 228 10.58 9.63 -4.17
CA LYS A 228 11.11 9.05 -5.43
C LYS A 228 10.41 7.76 -5.84
N ARG A 229 9.96 6.96 -4.87
CA ARG A 229 9.26 5.69 -5.12
C ARG A 229 7.76 5.87 -5.35
N ALA A 230 7.20 6.99 -4.90
CA ALA A 230 5.80 7.32 -5.13
C ALA A 230 5.54 7.44 -6.64
N LYS A 231 4.41 6.88 -7.08
CA LYS A 231 4.00 6.92 -8.47
C LYS A 231 3.63 8.36 -8.86
N ARG A 232 4.16 8.83 -9.98
CA ARG A 232 3.93 10.20 -10.46
C ARG A 232 2.48 10.43 -10.89
N ASP A 233 1.85 9.42 -11.47
CA ASP A 233 0.46 9.37 -11.92
C ASP A 233 -0.53 8.98 -10.82
N SER A 234 -0.11 9.00 -9.55
CA SER A 234 -1.01 8.72 -8.44
C SER A 234 -2.09 9.80 -8.36
N ALA A 235 -3.36 9.37 -8.32
CA ALA A 235 -4.50 10.27 -8.21
C ALA A 235 -4.42 11.15 -6.96
N ALA A 236 -4.72 12.46 -7.11
CA ALA A 236 -4.82 13.39 -5.99
C ALA A 236 -5.95 12.99 -5.02
N GLY A 237 -5.86 13.43 -3.76
CA GLY A 237 -6.94 13.28 -2.79
C GLY A 237 -8.08 14.28 -3.05
N PRO A 238 -8.98 14.48 -2.08
CA PRO A 238 -9.99 15.55 -2.14
C PRO A 238 -9.36 16.96 -2.10
N ASP A 239 -8.13 17.08 -1.59
CA ASP A 239 -7.32 18.30 -1.57
C ASP A 239 -6.84 18.78 -2.95
N GLY A 240 -6.93 17.94 -3.98
CA GLY A 240 -6.46 18.26 -5.34
C GLY A 240 -4.94 18.34 -5.49
N ILE A 241 -4.18 18.02 -4.44
CA ILE A 241 -2.71 18.13 -4.45
C ILE A 241 -2.09 16.88 -5.09
N ALA A 242 -1.37 17.07 -6.19
CA ALA A 242 -0.63 16.00 -6.85
C ALA A 242 0.81 15.87 -6.32
N LEU A 243 1.47 14.75 -6.62
CA LEU A 243 2.86 14.52 -6.22
C LEU A 243 3.82 15.57 -6.81
N ASP A 244 3.55 16.04 -8.02
CA ASP A 244 4.37 17.05 -8.69
C ASP A 244 4.23 18.42 -8.02
N ASP A 245 3.05 18.75 -7.50
CA ASP A 245 2.83 19.99 -6.72
C ASP A 245 3.68 19.95 -5.44
N LEU A 246 3.65 18.83 -4.68
CA LEU A 246 4.49 18.66 -3.49
C LEU A 246 5.98 18.82 -3.80
N LYS A 247 6.46 18.21 -4.89
CA LYS A 247 7.87 18.33 -5.32
C LYS A 247 8.26 19.75 -5.71
N SER A 248 7.30 20.53 -6.22
CA SER A 248 7.54 21.92 -6.61
C SER A 248 7.75 22.83 -5.39
N ILE A 249 7.02 22.55 -4.31
CA ILE A 249 7.03 23.31 -3.05
C ILE A 249 8.29 23.00 -2.24
N ASP A 250 8.61 21.72 -2.07
CA ASP A 250 9.74 21.29 -1.26
C ASP A 250 10.66 20.35 -2.05
N LYS A 251 11.48 20.97 -2.91
CA LYS A 251 12.49 20.26 -3.72
C LYS A 251 13.50 19.52 -2.84
N SER A 252 13.77 20.04 -1.65
CA SER A 252 14.74 19.49 -0.72
C SER A 252 14.16 18.30 0.08
N ASN A 253 12.83 18.24 0.24
CA ASN A 253 12.09 17.36 1.15
C ASN A 253 12.35 17.65 2.64
N ALA A 254 12.97 18.78 2.99
CA ALA A 254 13.27 19.13 4.37
C ALA A 254 12.00 19.54 5.14
N MET A 255 11.14 20.35 4.51
CA MET A 255 9.89 20.79 5.09
C MET A 255 8.96 19.59 5.36
N PHE A 256 8.78 18.69 4.40
CA PHE A 256 7.96 17.48 4.62
C PHE A 256 8.52 16.57 5.70
N THR A 257 9.85 16.47 5.82
CA THR A 257 10.48 15.70 6.90
C THR A 257 10.11 16.28 8.26
N ASN A 258 10.18 17.60 8.41
CA ASN A 258 9.82 18.30 9.64
C ASN A 258 8.34 18.07 9.98
N ILE A 259 7.44 18.20 9.00
CA ILE A 259 6.00 18.00 9.20
C ILE A 259 5.68 16.56 9.63
N TYR A 260 6.25 15.56 8.96
CA TYR A 260 6.00 14.16 9.34
C TYR A 260 6.54 13.83 10.73
N ASN A 261 7.61 14.50 11.16
CA ASN A 261 8.10 14.40 12.53
C ASN A 261 7.19 15.12 13.53
N VAL A 262 6.62 16.28 13.19
CA VAL A 262 5.57 16.91 14.00
C VAL A 262 4.43 15.93 14.22
N TRP A 263 3.88 15.34 13.16
CA TRP A 263 2.77 14.39 13.29
C TRP A 263 3.14 13.20 14.16
N LEU A 264 4.32 12.60 13.92
CA LEU A 264 4.84 11.49 14.72
C LEU A 264 4.93 11.83 16.23
N PHE A 265 5.44 13.01 16.56
CA PHE A 265 5.69 13.43 17.93
C PHE A 265 4.50 14.09 18.62
N THR A 266 3.47 14.50 17.88
CA THR A 266 2.22 15.01 18.45
C THR A 266 1.15 13.91 18.51
N ARG A 267 1.31 12.83 17.73
CA ARG A 267 0.32 11.75 17.52
C ARG A 267 -0.96 12.25 16.86
N GLN A 268 -0.85 13.34 16.10
CA GLN A 268 -1.98 14.06 15.55
C GLN A 268 -1.67 14.47 14.12
N VAL A 269 -2.63 14.25 13.25
CA VAL A 269 -2.65 14.60 11.85
C VAL A 269 -3.86 15.53 11.62
N PRO A 270 -3.72 16.63 10.87
CA PRO A 270 -4.83 17.56 10.66
C PRO A 270 -6.06 16.86 10.05
N ASN A 271 -7.25 17.11 10.60
CA ASN A 271 -8.50 16.46 10.15
C ASN A 271 -8.79 16.67 8.66
N THR A 272 -8.48 17.85 8.13
CA THR A 272 -8.62 18.19 6.70
C THR A 272 -7.88 17.26 5.76
N ILE A 273 -6.74 16.68 6.16
CA ILE A 273 -5.99 15.73 5.32
C ILE A 273 -6.47 14.29 5.51
N LYS A 274 -7.23 14.04 6.59
CA LYS A 274 -7.88 12.76 6.89
C LYS A 274 -9.19 12.59 6.12
N GLU A 275 -9.69 13.64 5.47
CA GLU A 275 -10.76 13.56 4.46
C GLU A 275 -10.29 12.76 3.24
N ASN A 276 -11.15 11.88 2.74
CA ASN A 276 -10.83 10.99 1.62
C ASN A 276 -11.87 11.10 0.51
N ARG A 277 -11.48 10.67 -0.69
CA ARG A 277 -12.43 10.34 -1.74
C ARG A 277 -12.35 8.88 -2.10
N SER A 278 -13.50 8.22 -2.27
CA SER A 278 -13.58 6.83 -2.69
C SER A 278 -14.07 6.71 -4.12
N ILE A 279 -13.49 5.80 -4.89
CA ILE A 279 -14.01 5.39 -6.21
C ILE A 279 -14.38 3.90 -6.17
N LEU A 280 -15.32 3.49 -7.02
CA LEU A 280 -15.73 2.10 -7.15
C LEU A 280 -15.07 1.44 -8.37
N LEU A 281 -14.37 0.34 -8.13
CA LEU A 281 -13.76 -0.49 -9.17
C LEU A 281 -14.54 -1.80 -9.33
N PRO A 282 -14.88 -2.22 -10.54
CA PRO A 282 -15.67 -3.43 -10.73
C PRO A 282 -14.82 -4.68 -10.44
N LYS A 283 -15.41 -5.70 -9.81
CA LYS A 283 -14.77 -6.99 -9.55
C LYS A 283 -14.69 -7.88 -10.81
N GLY A 284 -15.59 -7.65 -11.76
CA GLY A 284 -15.74 -8.39 -13.00
C GLY A 284 -16.51 -7.57 -14.03
N THR A 285 -17.02 -8.21 -15.08
CA THR A 285 -17.71 -7.53 -16.19
C THR A 285 -19.23 -7.68 -16.15
N GLU A 286 -19.77 -8.48 -15.25
CA GLU A 286 -21.19 -8.83 -15.16
C GLU A 286 -21.76 -8.45 -13.78
N GLY A 287 -23.08 -8.25 -13.69
CA GLY A 287 -23.77 -7.94 -12.43
C GLY A 287 -23.38 -6.60 -11.82
N LEU A 288 -23.02 -5.61 -12.64
CA LEU A 288 -22.56 -4.30 -12.19
C LEU A 288 -23.66 -3.41 -11.60
N ASP A 289 -24.91 -3.85 -11.64
CA ASP A 289 -26.03 -3.23 -10.94
C ASP A 289 -26.01 -3.52 -9.43
N ASP A 290 -25.32 -4.59 -8.99
CA ASP A 290 -25.13 -4.93 -7.58
C ASP A 290 -23.87 -4.26 -7.01
N ILE A 291 -24.04 -3.43 -5.99
CA ILE A 291 -22.95 -2.73 -5.29
C ILE A 291 -21.91 -3.69 -4.68
N ASN A 292 -22.28 -4.94 -4.37
CA ASN A 292 -21.33 -5.93 -3.86
C ASN A 292 -20.32 -6.41 -4.92
N ASN A 293 -20.61 -6.20 -6.20
CA ASN A 293 -19.69 -6.47 -7.30
C ASN A 293 -18.69 -5.34 -7.55
N TRP A 294 -18.70 -4.32 -6.71
CA TRP A 294 -17.73 -3.23 -6.72
C TRP A 294 -16.77 -3.31 -5.53
N ARG A 295 -15.55 -2.80 -5.72
CA ARG A 295 -14.52 -2.63 -4.70
C ARG A 295 -14.31 -1.14 -4.46
N PRO A 296 -14.41 -0.67 -3.21
CA PRO A 296 -14.06 0.70 -2.90
C PRO A 296 -12.53 0.85 -2.95
N LEU A 297 -12.06 1.93 -3.55
CA LEU A 297 -10.67 2.39 -3.43
C LEU A 297 -10.69 3.77 -2.80
N THR A 298 -10.19 3.86 -1.57
CA THR A 298 -10.09 5.10 -0.80
C THR A 298 -8.80 5.82 -1.18
N ILE A 299 -8.92 7.09 -1.55
CA ILE A 299 -7.85 7.94 -2.06
C ILE A 299 -7.71 9.14 -1.11
N SER A 300 -6.75 9.05 -0.20
CA SER A 300 -6.36 10.14 0.70
C SER A 300 -5.45 11.16 0.00
N SER A 301 -5.18 12.29 0.66
CA SER A 301 -4.12 13.24 0.27
C SER A 301 -2.80 12.52 -0.07
N VAL A 302 -2.10 12.97 -1.11
CA VAL A 302 -0.77 12.44 -1.45
C VAL A 302 0.19 12.61 -0.28
N MET A 303 0.08 13.73 0.46
CA MET A 303 0.90 14.03 1.62
C MET A 303 0.67 13.00 2.74
N LEU A 304 -0.61 12.68 3.02
CA LEU A 304 -0.94 11.64 4.00
C LEU A 304 -0.42 10.27 3.55
N ARG A 305 -0.55 9.91 2.27
CA ARG A 305 -0.05 8.63 1.76
C ARG A 305 1.47 8.50 1.82
N LEU A 306 2.22 9.60 1.68
CA LEU A 306 3.66 9.59 1.88
C LEU A 306 4.01 9.30 3.34
N TYR A 307 3.28 9.91 4.28
CA TYR A 307 3.41 9.65 5.71
C TYR A 307 3.07 8.20 6.06
N THR A 308 1.91 7.69 5.63
CA THR A 308 1.49 6.31 5.91
C THR A 308 2.43 5.29 5.26
N ASN A 309 3.02 5.57 4.09
CA ASN A 309 4.06 4.72 3.50
C ASN A 309 5.33 4.65 4.37
N LEU A 310 5.73 5.77 4.97
CA LEU A 310 6.86 5.78 5.90
C LEU A 310 6.57 4.96 7.17
N LEU A 311 5.37 5.09 7.73
CA LEU A 311 4.90 4.26 8.85
C LEU A 311 4.83 2.77 8.46
N ALA A 312 4.32 2.46 7.27
CA ALA A 312 4.21 1.11 6.74
C ALA A 312 5.58 0.41 6.66
N SER A 313 6.60 1.15 6.22
CA SER A 313 7.97 0.64 6.20
C SER A 313 8.52 0.39 7.60
N ARG A 314 8.13 1.19 8.62
CA ARG A 314 8.56 0.97 10.00
C ARG A 314 7.89 -0.24 10.61
N VAL A 315 6.57 -0.35 10.47
CA VAL A 315 5.80 -1.51 10.94
C VAL A 315 6.41 -2.78 10.34
N LEU A 316 6.59 -2.83 9.02
CA LEU A 316 7.17 -4.00 8.34
C LEU A 316 8.55 -4.41 8.89
N CYS A 317 9.41 -3.45 9.23
CA CYS A 317 10.75 -3.74 9.76
C CYS A 317 10.76 -4.03 11.27
N ALA A 318 9.86 -3.42 12.02
CA ALA A 318 9.85 -3.47 13.47
C ALA A 318 9.03 -4.62 14.03
N THR A 319 7.96 -5.04 13.34
CA THR A 319 7.07 -6.12 13.79
C THR A 319 7.45 -7.44 13.11
N PRO A 320 8.00 -8.42 13.83
CA PRO A 320 8.35 -9.73 13.27
C PRO A 320 7.09 -10.57 13.02
N MET A 321 6.50 -10.40 11.83
CA MET A 321 5.30 -11.14 11.39
C MET A 321 5.51 -12.65 11.39
N ASN A 322 4.42 -13.41 11.61
CA ASN A 322 4.41 -14.86 11.50
C ASN A 322 4.96 -15.32 10.11
N PRO A 323 5.93 -16.26 10.04
CA PRO A 323 6.55 -16.69 8.78
C PRO A 323 5.60 -17.36 7.76
N ARG A 324 4.39 -17.75 8.19
CA ARG A 324 3.34 -18.28 7.30
C ARG A 324 2.54 -17.17 6.64
N GLN A 325 2.61 -15.93 7.14
CA GLN A 325 2.07 -14.79 6.41
C GLN A 325 2.92 -14.57 5.16
N ARG A 326 2.29 -14.69 4.00
CA ARG A 326 2.93 -14.47 2.68
C ARG A 326 2.24 -13.37 1.87
N GLY A 327 1.10 -12.87 2.35
CA GLY A 327 0.41 -11.71 1.79
C GLY A 327 1.08 -10.41 2.21
N PHE A 328 1.12 -9.44 1.29
CA PHE A 328 1.59 -8.07 1.52
C PHE A 328 3.00 -7.93 2.11
N ILE A 329 3.84 -8.95 1.96
CA ILE A 329 5.26 -8.92 2.28
C ILE A 329 6.09 -9.08 1.00
N SER A 330 7.38 -8.72 1.05
CA SER A 330 8.30 -8.86 -0.08
C SER A 330 8.75 -10.31 -0.27
N ALA A 331 7.82 -11.19 -0.64
CA ALA A 331 8.07 -12.61 -0.93
C ALA A 331 7.22 -13.09 -2.11
N PRO A 332 7.64 -14.13 -2.86
CA PRO A 332 6.84 -14.74 -3.93
C PRO A 332 5.73 -15.65 -3.35
N GLY A 333 4.89 -15.09 -2.48
CA GLY A 333 3.96 -15.82 -1.61
C GLY A 333 3.02 -16.75 -2.34
N CYS A 334 2.37 -16.29 -3.42
CA CYS A 334 1.45 -17.12 -4.20
C CYS A 334 2.14 -18.34 -4.81
N SER A 335 3.38 -18.18 -5.31
CA SER A 335 4.14 -19.27 -5.88
C SER A 335 4.57 -20.27 -4.81
N GLU A 336 5.09 -19.78 -3.68
CA GLU A 336 5.50 -20.63 -2.56
C GLU A 336 4.32 -21.43 -1.98
N ASN A 337 3.20 -20.77 -1.68
CA ASN A 337 2.00 -21.41 -1.15
C ASN A 337 1.42 -22.44 -2.14
N SER A 338 1.40 -22.13 -3.44
CA SER A 338 0.96 -23.07 -4.48
C SER A 338 1.87 -24.30 -4.55
N MET A 339 3.19 -24.10 -4.47
CA MET A 339 4.15 -25.20 -4.46
C MET A 339 4.02 -26.08 -3.21
N LEU A 340 3.79 -25.49 -2.05
CA LEU A 340 3.57 -26.21 -0.79
C LEU A 340 2.33 -27.12 -0.88
N ILE A 341 1.18 -26.59 -1.31
CA ILE A 341 -0.04 -27.38 -1.49
C ILE A 341 0.20 -28.51 -2.51
N GLN A 342 0.82 -28.20 -3.65
CA GLN A 342 1.14 -29.23 -4.66
C GLN A 342 2.08 -30.32 -4.13
N ARG A 343 3.05 -29.96 -3.27
CA ARG A 343 3.96 -30.91 -2.64
C ARG A 343 3.20 -31.85 -1.71
N GLU A 344 2.35 -31.30 -0.84
CA GLU A 344 1.55 -32.10 0.10
C GLU A 344 0.57 -33.02 -0.62
N MET A 345 -0.10 -32.54 -1.67
CA MET A 345 -0.97 -33.39 -2.50
C MET A 345 -0.19 -34.54 -3.17
N LYS A 346 1.03 -34.29 -3.67
CA LYS A 346 1.88 -35.34 -4.24
C LYS A 346 2.36 -36.34 -3.18
N HIS A 347 2.69 -35.86 -1.98
CA HIS A 347 3.08 -36.71 -0.85
C HIS A 347 1.93 -37.64 -0.47
N CYS A 348 0.73 -37.09 -0.22
CA CYS A 348 -0.46 -37.86 0.13
C CYS A 348 -0.81 -38.89 -0.95
N LYS A 349 -0.73 -38.51 -2.22
CA LYS A 349 -0.91 -39.44 -3.35
C LYS A 349 0.13 -40.58 -3.38
N LYS A 350 1.41 -40.29 -3.11
CA LYS A 350 2.48 -41.29 -3.09
C LYS A 350 2.30 -42.31 -1.97
N PHE A 351 1.87 -41.84 -0.79
CA PHE A 351 1.74 -42.67 0.41
C PHE A 351 0.31 -43.14 0.69
N ARG A 352 -0.63 -42.91 -0.25
CA ARG A 352 -2.06 -43.26 -0.11
C ARG A 352 -2.69 -42.74 1.18
N LYS A 353 -2.38 -41.49 1.53
CA LYS A 353 -2.99 -40.77 2.64
C LYS A 353 -4.06 -39.83 2.13
N ASP A 354 -5.08 -39.60 2.94
CA ASP A 354 -6.09 -38.58 2.67
C ASP A 354 -5.56 -37.18 2.99
N ILE A 355 -6.05 -36.19 2.25
CA ILE A 355 -5.78 -34.78 2.48
C ILE A 355 -7.07 -33.99 2.36
N SER A 356 -7.33 -33.14 3.35
CA SER A 356 -8.41 -32.16 3.31
C SER A 356 -7.82 -30.76 3.34
N VAL A 357 -8.28 -29.92 2.42
CA VAL A 357 -7.83 -28.53 2.30
C VAL A 357 -9.01 -27.62 2.59
N VAL A 358 -8.84 -26.74 3.58
CA VAL A 358 -9.83 -25.72 3.93
C VAL A 358 -9.38 -24.40 3.33
N LEU A 359 -10.18 -23.84 2.44
CA LEU A 359 -9.97 -22.51 1.85
C LEU A 359 -10.93 -21.54 2.52
N LEU A 360 -10.39 -20.55 3.24
CA LEU A 360 -11.17 -19.51 3.91
C LEU A 360 -11.03 -18.21 3.14
N ASP A 361 -12.17 -17.59 2.81
CA ASP A 361 -12.22 -16.24 2.25
C ASP A 361 -12.91 -15.31 3.24
N LEU A 362 -12.32 -14.13 3.44
CA LEU A 362 -12.83 -13.13 4.37
C LEU A 362 -13.70 -12.13 3.62
N ALA A 363 -15.00 -12.19 3.85
CA ALA A 363 -15.93 -11.25 3.26
C ALA A 363 -15.58 -9.80 3.65
N LYS A 364 -15.34 -8.94 2.65
CA LYS A 364 -15.11 -7.50 2.82
C LYS A 364 -14.00 -7.20 3.85
N ALA A 365 -12.93 -7.98 3.82
CA ALA A 365 -11.92 -8.04 4.87
C ALA A 365 -11.29 -6.70 5.26
N PHE A 366 -11.19 -5.72 4.35
CA PHE A 366 -10.66 -4.39 4.64
C PHE A 366 -11.73 -3.49 5.26
N ASP A 367 -12.97 -3.57 4.79
CA ASP A 367 -14.08 -2.71 5.24
C ASP A 367 -14.56 -3.03 6.67
N THR A 368 -14.26 -4.24 7.17
CA THR A 368 -14.85 -4.77 8.41
C THR A 368 -13.89 -4.82 9.60
N VAL A 369 -12.61 -4.47 9.42
CA VAL A 369 -11.63 -4.52 10.53
C VAL A 369 -11.97 -3.49 11.60
N SER A 370 -12.29 -3.94 12.81
CA SER A 370 -12.46 -3.05 13.96
C SER A 370 -11.16 -2.30 14.29
N HIS A 371 -11.26 -1.01 14.55
CA HIS A 371 -10.11 -0.21 15.01
C HIS A 371 -9.64 -0.61 16.41
N TYR A 372 -10.54 -1.09 17.28
CA TYR A 372 -10.14 -1.68 18.56
C TYR A 372 -9.35 -2.97 18.36
N HIS A 373 -9.71 -3.79 17.36
CA HIS A 373 -8.95 -4.98 17.00
C HIS A 373 -7.55 -4.62 16.46
N LEU A 374 -7.43 -3.54 15.68
CA LEU A 374 -6.12 -3.03 15.23
C LEU A 374 -5.24 -2.60 16.40
N ARG A 375 -5.80 -1.82 17.33
CA ARG A 375 -5.11 -1.41 18.56
C ARG A 375 -4.65 -2.63 19.35
N ALA A 376 -5.55 -3.55 19.69
CA ALA A 376 -5.22 -4.78 20.42
C ALA A 376 -4.17 -5.65 19.68
N GLY A 377 -4.22 -5.66 18.34
CA GLY A 377 -3.22 -6.34 17.51
C GLY A 377 -1.82 -5.73 17.66
N LEU A 378 -1.71 -4.40 17.64
CA LEU A 378 -0.44 -3.68 17.87
C LEU A 378 0.08 -3.88 19.31
N GLU A 379 -0.81 -3.80 20.30
CA GLU A 379 -0.49 -4.06 21.71
C GLU A 379 0.06 -5.48 21.92
N ARG A 380 -0.49 -6.48 21.21
CA ARG A 380 0.05 -7.86 21.23
C ARG A 380 1.49 -7.96 20.74
N PHE A 381 1.89 -7.15 19.77
CA PHE A 381 3.29 -7.06 19.35
C PHE A 381 4.16 -6.28 20.35
N GLY A 382 3.60 -5.73 21.43
CA GLY A 382 4.31 -4.85 22.36
C GLY A 382 4.74 -3.54 21.70
N VAL A 383 3.98 -3.07 20.71
CA VAL A 383 4.19 -1.76 20.09
C VAL A 383 3.90 -0.68 21.14
N ASP A 384 4.77 0.32 21.21
CA ASP A 384 4.64 1.43 22.14
C ASP A 384 3.36 2.23 21.88
N ASP A 385 2.61 2.54 22.93
CA ASP A 385 1.34 3.29 22.86
C ASP A 385 1.48 4.59 22.07
N TRP A 386 2.65 5.25 22.14
CA TRP A 386 2.92 6.45 21.37
C TRP A 386 2.75 6.24 19.86
N PHE A 387 3.24 5.11 19.34
CA PHE A 387 3.09 4.75 17.94
C PHE A 387 1.66 4.25 17.64
N ILE A 388 1.03 3.56 18.58
CA ILE A 388 -0.36 3.11 18.42
C ILE A 388 -1.30 4.31 18.23
N GLU A 389 -1.16 5.35 19.05
CA GLU A 389 -1.96 6.57 18.92
C GLU A 389 -1.75 7.27 17.56
N ASN A 390 -0.52 7.28 17.03
CA ASN A 390 -0.28 7.77 15.66
C ASN A 390 -1.07 6.97 14.62
N VAL A 391 -1.16 5.65 14.76
CA VAL A 391 -1.93 4.81 13.83
C VAL A 391 -3.42 5.03 14.02
N VAL A 392 -3.91 5.12 15.25
CA VAL A 392 -5.33 5.32 15.56
C VAL A 392 -5.81 6.67 15.09
N ASP A 393 -5.03 7.74 15.27
CA ASP A 393 -5.37 9.09 14.83
C ASP A 393 -5.62 9.19 13.31
N LEU A 394 -4.95 8.37 12.49
CA LEU A 394 -5.20 8.31 11.04
C LEU A 394 -6.64 7.91 10.69
N TYR A 395 -7.34 7.25 11.61
CA TYR A 395 -8.72 6.79 11.46
C TYR A 395 -9.71 7.60 12.31
N THR A 396 -9.27 8.23 13.40
CA THR A 396 -10.09 9.15 14.20
C THR A 396 -10.58 10.31 13.32
N ASP A 397 -11.90 10.51 13.28
CA ASP A 397 -12.59 11.53 12.47
C ASP A 397 -12.27 11.46 10.96
N ALA A 398 -11.79 10.31 10.48
CA ALA A 398 -11.61 10.11 9.05
C ALA A 398 -12.97 9.88 8.39
N SER A 399 -13.20 10.53 7.25
CA SER A 399 -14.39 10.35 6.44
C SER A 399 -14.06 10.17 4.97
N THR A 400 -15.04 9.74 4.18
CA THR A 400 -14.88 9.62 2.73
C THR A 400 -16.15 9.99 1.99
N LYS A 401 -15.98 10.59 0.80
CA LYS A 401 -17.06 10.82 -0.18
C LYS A 401 -16.84 9.92 -1.38
N PHE A 402 -17.88 9.24 -1.86
CA PHE A 402 -17.79 8.47 -3.09
C PHE A 402 -17.97 9.38 -4.30
N HIS A 403 -17.01 9.36 -5.22
CA HIS A 403 -17.08 10.06 -6.49
C HIS A 403 -17.54 9.07 -7.57
N LEU A 404 -18.78 9.23 -8.00
CA LEU A 404 -19.43 8.41 -9.02
C LEU A 404 -19.68 9.27 -10.27
N GLU A 405 -20.02 8.64 -11.39
CA GLU A 405 -20.43 9.38 -12.59
C GLU A 405 -21.76 10.10 -12.37
N SER A 406 -22.67 9.48 -11.62
CA SER A 406 -23.99 9.98 -11.26
C SER A 406 -23.98 11.10 -10.21
N GLY A 407 -22.83 11.36 -9.58
CA GLY A 407 -22.68 12.41 -8.57
C GLY A 407 -21.69 12.06 -7.48
N ILE A 408 -21.61 12.94 -6.48
CA ILE A 408 -20.81 12.74 -5.27
C ILE A 408 -21.76 12.46 -4.11
N THR A 409 -21.42 11.51 -3.24
CA THR A 409 -22.21 11.22 -2.04
C THR A 409 -22.03 12.29 -0.97
N GLU A 410 -22.88 12.22 0.05
CA GLU A 410 -22.58 12.85 1.33
C GLU A 410 -21.33 12.27 1.99
N ASP A 411 -20.89 12.91 3.07
CA ASP A 411 -19.70 12.51 3.82
C ASP A 411 -20.00 11.28 4.68
N ILE A 412 -19.20 10.22 4.51
CA ILE A 412 -19.38 8.94 5.19
C ILE A 412 -18.26 8.78 6.23
N PRO A 413 -18.58 8.79 7.54
CA PRO A 413 -17.60 8.52 8.58
C PRO A 413 -17.02 7.10 8.46
N MET A 414 -15.70 6.98 8.61
CA MET A 414 -14.98 5.72 8.59
C MET A 414 -14.69 5.24 10.02
N THR A 415 -15.72 4.77 10.74
CA THR A 415 -15.60 4.34 12.16
C THR A 415 -15.10 2.91 12.34
N ARG A 416 -15.06 2.13 11.25
CA ARG A 416 -14.35 0.85 11.17
C ARG A 416 -13.81 0.61 9.77
N GLY A 417 -12.97 -0.41 9.64
CA GLY A 417 -12.27 -0.78 8.43
C GLY A 417 -10.94 -0.05 8.26
N ILE A 418 -10.12 -0.58 7.36
CA ILE A 418 -8.84 -0.01 6.93
C ILE A 418 -8.97 0.50 5.50
N LYS A 419 -8.26 1.60 5.18
CA LYS A 419 -8.41 2.32 3.91
C LYS A 419 -7.86 1.49 2.75
N GLN A 420 -8.73 0.91 1.93
CA GLN A 420 -8.30 0.16 0.75
C GLN A 420 -7.62 1.12 -0.25
N GLY A 421 -6.31 0.98 -0.44
CA GLY A 421 -5.49 1.87 -1.27
C GLY A 421 -4.45 2.67 -0.48
N ASP A 422 -4.55 2.69 0.85
CA ASP A 422 -3.54 3.32 1.70
C ASP A 422 -2.30 2.41 1.89
N PRO A 423 -1.06 2.95 1.81
CA PRO A 423 0.17 2.17 1.95
C PRO A 423 0.38 1.43 3.28
N LEU A 424 -0.21 1.89 4.39
CA LEU A 424 -0.08 1.26 5.71
C LEU A 424 -1.11 0.15 5.94
N SER A 425 -2.27 0.25 5.31
CA SER A 425 -3.38 -0.69 5.48
C SER A 425 -3.01 -2.17 5.29
N PRO A 426 -2.18 -2.60 4.31
CA PRO A 426 -1.80 -4.00 4.17
C PRO A 426 -1.03 -4.57 5.38
N GLN A 427 -0.18 -3.77 6.02
CA GLN A 427 0.60 -4.14 7.19
C GLN A 427 -0.30 -4.24 8.42
N LEU A 428 -1.25 -3.30 8.56
CA LEU A 428 -2.26 -3.35 9.62
C LEU A 428 -3.18 -4.57 9.46
N PHE A 429 -3.53 -4.93 8.22
CA PHE A 429 -4.27 -6.17 7.94
C PHE A 429 -3.49 -7.40 8.38
N ASN A 430 -2.18 -7.45 8.10
CA ASN A 430 -1.33 -8.55 8.54
C ASN A 430 -1.26 -8.64 10.08
N ILE A 431 -1.19 -7.51 10.79
CA ILE A 431 -1.27 -7.44 12.25
C ILE A 431 -2.62 -7.98 12.75
N ALA A 432 -3.73 -7.58 12.12
CA ALA A 432 -5.06 -8.05 12.47
C ALA A 432 -5.22 -9.57 12.31
N MET A 433 -4.53 -10.16 11.33
CA MET A 433 -4.55 -11.60 11.05
C MET A 433 -3.58 -12.43 11.91
N ASP A 434 -2.60 -11.80 12.55
CA ASP A 434 -1.56 -12.47 13.33
C ASP A 434 -2.10 -13.40 14.44
N PRO A 435 -3.11 -13.03 15.27
CA PRO A 435 -3.64 -13.91 16.31
C PRO A 435 -4.08 -15.27 15.77
N LEU A 436 -4.71 -15.27 14.60
CA LEU A 436 -5.12 -16.49 13.92
C LEU A 436 -3.90 -17.32 13.49
N LEU A 437 -2.95 -16.69 12.80
CA LEU A 437 -1.78 -17.37 12.27
C LEU A 437 -0.88 -17.95 13.37
N GLU A 438 -0.70 -17.24 14.49
CA GLU A 438 0.03 -17.74 15.64
C GLU A 438 -0.67 -18.93 16.31
N THR A 439 -2.00 -18.88 16.40
CA THR A 439 -2.80 -19.99 16.93
C THR A 439 -2.67 -21.25 16.08
N LEU A 440 -2.73 -21.10 14.75
CA LEU A 440 -2.56 -22.21 13.82
C LEU A 440 -1.13 -22.75 13.85
N SER A 441 -0.11 -21.89 13.94
CA SER A 441 1.30 -22.30 14.00
C SER A 441 1.65 -23.12 15.24
N ARG A 442 1.04 -22.85 16.40
CA ARG A 442 1.37 -23.56 17.66
C ARG A 442 0.70 -24.91 17.81
N LYS A 443 -0.48 -25.10 17.21
CA LYS A 443 -1.25 -26.35 17.32
C LYS A 443 -0.70 -27.50 16.45
N GLU A 444 0.34 -27.26 15.66
CA GLU A 444 1.04 -28.31 14.89
C GLU A 444 1.89 -29.28 15.75
N ARG A 445 1.95 -29.11 17.07
CA ARG A 445 2.59 -30.08 17.98
C ARG A 445 1.68 -31.21 18.49
N LEU A 446 0.44 -31.33 18.01
CA LEU A 446 -0.41 -32.47 18.38
C LEU A 446 -0.18 -33.63 17.40
N GLN A 447 0.19 -34.77 17.97
CA GLN A 447 0.66 -35.98 17.30
C GLN A 447 -0.26 -36.46 16.18
N MET A 448 0.39 -36.99 15.15
CA MET A 448 -0.17 -37.90 14.15
C MET A 448 -0.89 -39.07 14.82
N GLY A 449 -2.20 -38.92 15.03
CA GLY A 449 -3.08 -39.97 15.52
C GLY A 449 -4.51 -39.46 15.43
N GLN A 450 -5.22 -39.89 14.38
CA GLN A 450 -6.66 -39.71 14.13
C GLN A 450 -7.41 -38.80 15.11
N GLN A 451 -7.47 -37.49 14.85
CA GLN A 451 -8.56 -36.65 15.36
C GLN A 451 -8.56 -35.29 14.66
N TRP A 452 -9.68 -34.99 14.01
CA TRP A 452 -9.94 -33.72 13.34
C TRP A 452 -10.01 -32.59 14.36
N LEU A 453 -9.22 -31.53 14.15
CA LEU A 453 -9.40 -30.27 14.88
C LEU A 453 -10.26 -29.32 14.06
N ALA A 454 -11.57 -29.34 14.32
CA ALA A 454 -12.44 -28.25 13.93
C ALA A 454 -12.07 -27.03 14.79
N ILE A 455 -11.30 -26.10 14.23
CA ILE A 455 -11.03 -24.83 14.89
C ILE A 455 -12.24 -23.93 14.62
N ARG A 456 -13.10 -23.76 15.62
CA ARG A 456 -14.03 -22.62 15.69
C ARG A 456 -13.17 -21.37 15.81
N ILE A 457 -12.94 -20.69 14.69
CA ILE A 457 -12.34 -19.37 14.68
C ILE A 457 -13.50 -18.36 14.73
N PRO A 458 -13.71 -17.64 15.84
CA PRO A 458 -14.59 -16.49 15.84
C PRO A 458 -13.86 -15.36 15.10
N LEU A 459 -13.89 -15.38 13.77
CA LEU A 459 -13.54 -14.22 12.96
C LEU A 459 -14.82 -13.40 12.79
N LEU A 460 -14.82 -12.21 13.39
CA LEU A 460 -15.71 -11.08 13.09
C LEU A 460 -17.20 -11.47 13.00
N ARG A 461 -17.92 -11.38 14.12
CA ARG A 461 -19.39 -11.39 14.10
C ARG A 461 -19.93 -10.02 13.69
#